data_AF-A0A9R1W859-F1
#
_entry.id   AF-A0A9R1W859-F1
#
_cell.length_a   1.000
_cell.length_b   1.000
_cell.length_c   1.000
_cell.angle_alpha   90.00
_cell.angle_beta   90.00
_cell.angle_gamma   90.00
#
_symmetry.space_group_name_H-M   'P 1'
#
loop_
_entity.id
_entity.type
_entity.pdbx_description
1 polymer ?
#
loop_
_entity_poly.entity_id
_entity_poly.type
_entity_poly.pdbx_seq_one_letter_code
_entity_poly.pdbx_strand_id
1 'polypeptide(L)'
;MEEVERGERMPLPQSVVLGAKDLPRTILSDHIESRLFGKLKHERLERTRFYGKTYDEVPGAEALVVRVVSSVDKKLEVKQQFLEIFQ
;
A
#
# COMPACT_ATOMS: atom_id res chain seq x y z
N MET A 1 11.47 13.09 3.70
CA MET A 1 12.01 13.70 4.94
C MET A 1 12.10 15.22 4.82
N GLU A 2 12.31 15.76 3.61
CA GLU A 2 12.40 17.21 3.36
C GLU A 2 11.21 18.05 3.84
N GLU A 3 9.97 17.55 3.80
CA GLU A 3 8.78 18.28 4.33
C GLU A 3 8.81 18.46 5.87
N VAL A 4 9.48 17.56 6.60
CA VAL A 4 9.58 17.63 8.07
C VAL A 4 10.69 18.60 8.48
N GLU A 5 11.81 18.61 7.73
CA GLU A 5 12.92 19.56 7.96
C GLU A 5 12.54 21.00 7.63
N ARG A 6 11.63 21.22 6.67
CA ARG A 6 11.07 22.55 6.38
C ARG A 6 10.04 23.05 7.40
N GLY A 7 9.69 22.24 8.42
CA GLY A 7 8.71 22.61 9.44
C GLY A 7 7.25 22.64 8.95
N GLU A 8 6.99 22.22 7.71
CA GLU A 8 5.64 22.18 7.11
C GLU A 8 4.78 21.06 7.72
N ARG A 9 5.41 20.08 8.40
CA ARG A 9 4.73 19.08 9.22
C ARG A 9 5.39 18.93 10.58
N MET A 10 4.61 19.07 11.65
CA MET A 10 5.02 18.62 12.98
C MET A 10 5.03 17.09 13.01
N PRO A 11 6.13 16.44 13.44
CA PRO A 11 6.12 14.99 13.65
C PRO A 11 5.10 14.67 14.74
N LEU A 12 4.25 13.67 14.47
CA LEU A 12 3.30 13.18 15.46
C LEU A 12 4.09 12.72 16.70
N PRO A 13 3.58 12.96 17.93
CA PRO A 13 4.20 12.44 19.13
C PRO A 13 4.40 10.93 18.97
N GLN A 14 5.56 10.40 19.37
CA GLN A 14 5.88 8.97 19.20
C GLN A 14 4.83 8.03 19.84
N SER A 15 4.09 8.53 20.84
CA SER A 15 2.97 7.85 21.48
C SER A 15 1.68 7.75 20.64
N VAL A 16 1.62 8.39 19.47
CA VAL A 16 0.43 8.51 18.60
C VAL A 16 0.67 7.85 17.22
N VAL A 17 1.80 7.17 17.03
CA VAL A 17 2.05 6.45 15.77
C VAL A 17 1.26 5.15 15.78
N LEU A 18 -0.05 5.27 15.53
CA LEU A 18 -0.92 4.15 15.15
C LEU A 18 -0.24 3.45 13.96
N GLY A 19 0.07 2.18 14.13
CA GLY A 19 0.67 1.39 13.08
C GLY A 19 -0.28 1.29 11.89
N ALA A 20 0.24 0.95 10.71
CA ALA A 20 -0.62 0.72 9.55
C ALA A 20 -1.74 -0.31 9.84
N LYS A 21 -1.52 -1.24 10.78
CA LYS A 21 -2.50 -2.24 11.20
C LYS A 21 -3.72 -1.64 11.89
N ASP A 22 -3.54 -0.51 12.59
CA ASP A 22 -4.56 0.15 13.40
C ASP A 22 -5.48 1.04 12.56
N LEU A 23 -5.13 1.30 11.30
CA LEU A 23 -5.99 2.02 10.37
C LEU A 23 -7.20 1.15 9.96
N PRO A 24 -8.36 1.78 9.70
CA PRO A 24 -9.56 1.07 9.29
C PRO A 24 -9.37 0.17 8.06
N ARG A 25 -9.98 -1.00 8.10
CA ARG A 25 -9.98 -1.97 7.00
C ARG A 25 -11.13 -1.68 6.03
N THR A 26 -10.86 -1.90 4.75
CA THR A 26 -11.86 -1.86 3.68
C THR A 26 -11.78 -3.14 2.86
N ILE A 27 -12.85 -3.47 2.15
CA ILE A 27 -12.89 -4.66 1.25
C ILE A 27 -11.75 -4.59 0.22
N LEU A 28 -11.47 -3.41 -0.34
CA LEU A 28 -10.40 -3.24 -1.32
C LEU A 28 -9.02 -3.48 -0.69
N SER A 29 -8.74 -2.85 0.46
CA SER A 29 -7.46 -3.07 1.13
C SER A 29 -7.27 -4.53 1.52
N ASP A 30 -8.31 -5.18 2.04
CA ASP A 30 -8.26 -6.58 2.44
C ASP A 30 -8.02 -7.52 1.26
N HIS A 31 -8.65 -7.22 0.11
CA HIS A 31 -8.44 -7.97 -1.11
C HIS A 31 -6.99 -7.87 -1.61
N ILE A 32 -6.43 -6.66 -1.63
CA ILE A 32 -5.03 -6.44 -2.04
C ILE A 32 -4.06 -7.11 -1.07
N GLU A 33 -4.29 -6.96 0.24
CA GLU A 33 -3.46 -7.55 1.30
C GLU A 33 -3.45 -9.09 1.20
N SER A 34 -4.63 -9.71 1.07
CA SER A 34 -4.76 -11.17 0.90
C SER A 34 -4.05 -11.69 -0.36
N ARG A 35 -4.24 -11.00 -1.49
CA ARG A 35 -3.56 -11.32 -2.75
C ARG A 35 -2.04 -11.26 -2.60
N LEU A 36 -1.53 -10.23 -1.92
CA LEU A 36 -0.11 -10.03 -1.70
C LEU A 36 0.49 -11.16 -0.83
N PHE A 37 -0.16 -11.50 0.28
CA PHE A 37 0.26 -12.62 1.13
C PHE A 37 0.27 -13.94 0.38
N GLY A 38 -0.75 -14.22 -0.43
CA GLY A 38 -0.79 -15.43 -1.26
C GLY A 38 0.39 -15.50 -2.24
N LYS A 39 0.71 -14.40 -2.91
CA LYS A 39 1.83 -14.34 -3.86
C LYS A 39 3.20 -14.43 -3.18
N LEU A 40 3.41 -13.75 -2.06
CA LEU A 40 4.66 -13.81 -1.31
C LEU A 40 4.91 -15.19 -0.71
N LYS A 41 3.86 -15.86 -0.22
CA LYS A 41 3.97 -17.24 0.25
C LYS A 41 4.40 -18.19 -0.86
N HIS A 42 3.77 -18.08 -2.03
CA HIS A 42 4.11 -18.90 -3.19
C HIS A 42 5.55 -18.65 -3.66
N GLU A 43 5.93 -17.37 -3.80
CA GLU A 43 7.29 -16.97 -4.18
C GLU A 43 8.35 -17.52 -3.22
N ARG A 44 8.13 -17.41 -1.91
CA ARG A 44 9.04 -17.96 -0.89
C ARG A 44 9.14 -19.48 -0.98
N LEU A 45 8.05 -20.19 -1.27
CA LEU A 45 8.06 -21.64 -1.50
C LEU A 45 8.87 -22.03 -2.75
N GLU A 46 8.73 -21.30 -3.85
CA GLU A 46 9.52 -21.56 -5.07
C GLU A 46 11.01 -21.31 -4.83
N ARG A 47 11.39 -20.24 -4.11
CA ARG A 47 12.78 -20.03 -3.69
C ARG A 47 13.29 -21.14 -2.77
N THR A 48 12.45 -21.61 -1.84
CA THR A 48 12.78 -22.73 -0.94
C THR A 48 13.14 -23.98 -1.75
N ARG A 49 12.34 -24.31 -2.76
CA ARG A 49 12.59 -25.42 -3.70
C ARG A 49 13.88 -25.23 -4.49
N PHE A 50 14.12 -24.02 -4.99
CA PHE A 50 15.31 -23.69 -5.78
C PHE A 50 16.61 -23.80 -4.97
N TYR A 51 16.62 -23.32 -3.72
CA TYR A 51 17.82 -23.31 -2.87
C TYR A 51 17.99 -24.60 -2.04
N GLY A 52 17.01 -25.51 -2.02
CA GLY A 52 17.04 -26.70 -1.17
C GLY A 52 17.08 -26.40 0.33
N LYS A 53 16.61 -25.21 0.73
CA LYS A 53 16.54 -24.77 2.13
C LYS A 53 15.19 -25.08 2.72
N THR A 54 15.02 -24.87 4.02
CA THR A 54 13.72 -24.84 4.66
C THR A 54 13.04 -23.48 4.44
N TYR A 55 11.71 -23.44 4.58
CA TYR A 55 10.92 -22.22 4.35
C TYR A 55 11.37 -21.06 5.25
N ASP A 56 11.70 -21.36 6.51
CA ASP A 56 12.09 -20.38 7.53
C ASP A 56 13.48 -19.78 7.24
N GLU A 57 14.37 -20.51 6.58
CA GLU A 57 15.71 -20.03 6.19
C GLU A 57 15.70 -19.12 4.96
N VAL A 58 14.61 -19.13 4.18
CA VAL A 58 14.47 -18.24 3.02
C VAL A 58 13.88 -16.91 3.50
N PRO A 59 14.60 -15.78 3.39
CA PRO A 59 14.08 -14.49 3.84
C PRO A 59 12.87 -14.08 3.01
N GLY A 60 11.82 -13.59 3.65
CA GLY A 60 10.60 -13.11 3.01
C GLY A 60 10.17 -11.75 3.54
N ALA A 61 9.40 -11.02 2.75
CA ALA A 61 8.68 -9.86 3.26
C ALA A 61 7.54 -10.35 4.17
N GLU A 62 7.53 -9.87 5.40
CA GLU A 62 6.57 -10.25 6.43
C GLU A 62 5.80 -9.02 6.92
N ALA A 63 4.62 -9.27 7.52
CA ALA A 63 3.79 -8.24 8.16
C ALA A 63 3.44 -7.03 7.26
N LEU A 64 3.31 -7.23 5.95
CA LEU A 64 2.84 -6.19 5.03
C LEU A 64 1.39 -5.84 5.32
N VAL A 65 1.08 -4.55 5.27
CA VAL A 65 -0.25 -4.02 5.56
C VAL A 65 -0.65 -3.05 4.47
N VAL A 66 -1.85 -3.21 3.91
CA VAL A 66 -2.40 -2.31 2.91
C VAL A 66 -3.63 -1.64 3.49
N ARG A 67 -3.76 -0.32 3.36
CA ARG A 67 -4.91 0.44 3.86
C ARG A 67 -5.34 1.49 2.86
N VAL A 68 -6.66 1.64 2.72
CA VAL A 68 -7.25 2.76 1.98
C VAL A 68 -7.35 3.93 2.94
N VAL A 69 -6.57 4.98 2.70
CA VAL A 69 -6.51 6.18 3.56
C VAL A 69 -7.28 7.36 3.01
N SER A 70 -7.69 7.30 1.74
CA SER A 70 -8.51 8.31 1.09
C SER A 70 -9.31 7.68 -0.05
N SER A 71 -10.61 7.93 -0.06
CA SER A 71 -11.52 7.55 -1.14
C SER A 71 -12.58 8.64 -1.22
N VAL A 72 -12.50 9.46 -2.26
CA VAL A 72 -13.38 10.60 -2.47
C VAL A 72 -13.83 10.64 -3.92
N ASP A 73 -15.09 10.98 -4.13
CA ASP A 73 -15.61 11.22 -5.47
C ASP A 73 -14.97 12.48 -6.06
N LYS A 74 -14.61 12.42 -7.34
CA LYS A 74 -14.08 13.56 -8.09
C LYS A 74 -14.81 13.70 -9.40
N LYS A 75 -15.01 14.95 -9.82
CA LYS A 75 -15.54 15.29 -11.13
C LYS A 75 -14.38 15.66 -12.06
N LEU A 76 -14.31 15.03 -13.22
CA LEU A 76 -13.41 15.45 -14.29
C LEU A 76 -14.20 16.26 -15.30
N GLU A 77 -13.80 17.50 -15.51
CA GLU A 77 -14.40 18.37 -16.53
C GLU A 77 -13.52 18.39 -17.77
N VAL A 78 -14.16 18.25 -18.94
CA VAL A 78 -13.48 18.33 -20.23
C VAL A 78 -13.05 19.78 -20.45
N LYS A 79 -11.79 20.01 -20.81
CA LYS A 79 -11.32 21.35 -21.17
C LYS A 79 -12.06 21.85 -22.40
N GLN A 80 -12.33 23.16 -22.43
CA GLN A 80 -13.08 23.83 -23.49
C GLN A 80 -12.62 23.45 -24.91
N GLN A 81 -11.30 23.45 -25.15
CA GLN A 81 -10.70 23.10 -26.45
C GLN A 81 -11.08 21.70 -26.99
N PHE A 82 -11.45 20.76 -26.11
CA PHE A 82 -11.87 19.41 -26.50
C PHE A 82 -13.39 19.29 -26.62
N LEU A 83 -14.14 20.17 -25.94
CA LEU A 83 -15.60 20.22 -26.02
C LEU A 83 -16.05 20.72 -27.39
N GLU A 84 -15.34 21.71 -27.92
CA GLU A 84 -15.62 22.34 -29.21
C GLU A 84 -15.49 21.37 -30.41
N ILE A 85 -14.81 20.24 -30.24
CA ILE A 85 -14.67 19.20 -31.28
C ILE A 85 -16.00 18.48 -31.57
N PHE A 86 -16.93 18.48 -30.61
CA PHE A 86 -18.22 17.77 -30.72
C PHE A 86 -19.38 18.67 -31.20
N GLN A 87 -19.10 19.90 -31.65
CA GLN A 87 -20.07 20.83 -32.24
C GLN A 87 -20.00 20.78 -33.78
#